data_AF-A0A388SP83-F1
#
_entry.id   AF-A0A388SP83-F1
#
_cell.length_a   1.000
_cell.length_b   1.000
_cell.length_c   1.000
_cell.angle_alpha   90.00
_cell.angle_beta   90.00
_cell.angle_gamma   90.00
#
_symmetry.space_group_name_H-M   'P 1'
#
loop_
_entity.id
_entity.type
_entity.pdbx_description
1 polymer ?
#
loop_
_entity_poly.entity_id
_entity_poly.type
_entity_poly.pdbx_seq_one_letter_code
_entity_poly.pdbx_strand_id
1 'polypeptide(L)'
;MADSKSVHNAMEGIDIVLHGAALKHVYLGERCPDEIINTNVHGVQNIIRSAVSHNVERVVFMSSDKAVNPTSIMGTSKLMGERLITAAQGHGRRTIFSATRFGNVLGSSGSVVPVLLRQIQNRAPLTLTDPDMTRFVMSRRQAVQLVLSALQLALGGEVFVTKMPVLRIVDLIEAVRDLYCSTCGIVPQEIPITVVGKRPGEKLYEELMSSEELGRAYETEDFFIVRSAFQPELPAADAYGGNTTRPHYEYRSNLEQPMPLDEVAAYLQHHNIIEDAEL
;
A
#
# COMPACT_ATOMS: atom_id res chain seq x y z
N MET A 1 7.34 11.02 -15.03
CA MET A 1 7.60 11.67 -13.72
C MET A 1 9.07 12.01 -13.50
N ALA A 2 10.02 11.17 -13.95
CA ALA A 2 11.44 11.52 -13.88
C ALA A 2 11.78 12.78 -14.70
N ASP A 3 11.10 12.99 -15.84
CA ASP A 3 11.16 14.25 -16.58
C ASP A 3 10.27 15.33 -15.92
N SER A 4 10.92 16.36 -15.38
CA SER A 4 10.24 17.48 -14.71
C SER A 4 9.43 18.36 -15.66
N LYS A 5 9.85 18.51 -16.93
CA LYS A 5 9.12 19.34 -17.91
C LYS A 5 7.81 18.68 -18.31
N SER A 6 7.85 17.38 -18.58
CA SER A 6 6.64 16.60 -18.86
C SER A 6 5.63 16.69 -17.70
N VAL A 7 6.10 16.56 -16.45
CA VAL A 7 5.24 16.70 -15.26
C VAL A 7 4.70 18.13 -15.11
N HIS A 8 5.51 19.13 -15.38
CA HIS A 8 5.10 20.53 -15.32
C HIS A 8 3.95 20.80 -16.29
N ASN A 9 4.14 20.45 -17.56
CA ASN A 9 3.14 20.68 -18.60
C ASN A 9 1.85 19.90 -18.36
N ALA A 10 1.93 18.68 -17.82
CA ALA A 10 0.75 17.87 -17.52
C ALA A 10 -0.10 18.40 -16.35
N MET A 11 0.40 19.38 -15.59
CA MET A 11 -0.27 19.93 -14.40
C MET A 11 -1.13 21.17 -14.71
N GLU A 12 -1.11 21.64 -15.95
CA GLU A 12 -1.90 22.81 -16.36
C GLU A 12 -3.41 22.51 -16.24
N GLY A 13 -4.13 23.35 -15.48
CA GLY A 13 -5.57 23.21 -15.26
C GLY A 13 -5.98 22.03 -14.36
N ILE A 14 -5.03 21.43 -13.61
CA ILE A 14 -5.31 20.31 -12.72
C ILE A 14 -5.59 20.79 -11.29
N ASP A 15 -6.71 20.34 -10.72
CA ASP A 15 -7.08 20.65 -9.33
C ASP A 15 -6.58 19.59 -8.33
N ILE A 16 -6.57 18.32 -8.75
CA ILE A 16 -6.30 17.18 -7.87
C ILE A 16 -5.30 16.23 -8.54
N VAL A 17 -4.27 15.83 -7.78
CA VAL A 17 -3.26 14.85 -8.21
C VAL A 17 -3.30 13.63 -7.32
N LEU A 18 -3.59 12.47 -7.93
CA LEU A 18 -3.44 11.16 -7.30
C LEU A 18 -2.14 10.53 -7.78
N HIS A 19 -1.09 10.60 -6.97
CA HIS A 19 0.24 10.14 -7.33
C HIS A 19 0.47 8.68 -6.90
N GLY A 20 0.08 7.75 -7.78
CA GLY A 20 0.28 6.30 -7.60
C GLY A 20 1.45 5.68 -8.35
N ALA A 21 2.04 6.40 -9.31
CA ALA A 21 3.12 5.86 -10.12
C ALA A 21 4.41 5.65 -9.29
N ALA A 22 5.01 4.46 -9.40
CA ALA A 22 6.23 4.08 -8.71
C ALA A 22 6.81 2.79 -9.31
N LEU A 23 8.12 2.61 -9.15
CA LEU A 23 8.74 1.30 -9.28
C LEU A 23 8.54 0.53 -7.96
N LYS A 24 7.73 -0.54 -8.02
CA LYS A 24 7.21 -1.25 -6.83
C LYS A 24 7.85 -2.62 -6.54
N HIS A 25 8.71 -3.12 -7.43
CA HIS A 25 9.31 -4.44 -7.28
C HIS A 25 10.54 -4.38 -6.38
N VAL A 26 10.49 -5.07 -5.24
CA VAL A 26 11.57 -5.11 -4.24
C VAL A 26 12.90 -5.60 -4.85
N TYR A 27 12.90 -6.79 -5.44
CA TYR A 27 14.13 -7.39 -5.97
C TYR A 27 14.75 -6.61 -7.14
N LEU A 28 13.91 -6.09 -8.06
CA LEU A 28 14.40 -5.26 -9.16
C LEU A 28 14.98 -3.94 -8.63
N GLY A 29 14.39 -3.40 -7.56
CA GLY A 29 14.87 -2.17 -6.94
C GLY A 29 16.28 -2.30 -6.34
N GLU A 30 16.61 -3.46 -5.75
CA GLU A 30 17.97 -3.73 -5.24
C GLU A 30 19.02 -3.79 -6.36
N ARG A 31 18.62 -4.19 -7.57
CA ARG A 31 19.53 -4.33 -8.72
C ARG A 31 19.66 -3.03 -9.52
N CYS A 32 18.64 -2.17 -9.48
CA CYS A 32 18.58 -0.92 -10.22
C CYS A 32 18.22 0.24 -9.27
N PRO A 33 19.08 0.56 -8.28
CA PRO A 33 18.78 1.57 -7.26
C PRO A 33 18.59 2.96 -7.85
N ASP A 34 19.37 3.34 -8.87
CA ASP A 34 19.29 4.65 -9.50
C ASP A 34 17.91 4.90 -10.12
N GLU A 35 17.32 3.87 -10.74
CA GLU A 35 15.97 3.97 -11.34
C GLU A 35 14.89 4.13 -10.27
N ILE A 36 15.04 3.44 -9.12
CA ILE A 36 14.15 3.61 -7.96
C ILE A 36 14.25 5.03 -7.43
N ILE A 37 15.46 5.58 -7.26
CA ILE A 37 15.66 6.94 -6.76
C ILE A 37 15.09 7.96 -7.74
N ASN A 38 15.38 7.83 -9.03
CA ASN A 38 14.86 8.70 -10.07
C ASN A 38 13.33 8.71 -10.13
N THR A 39 12.70 7.54 -10.02
CA THR A 39 11.24 7.43 -10.12
C THR A 39 10.54 7.78 -8.80
N ASN A 40 10.93 7.15 -7.70
CA ASN A 40 10.19 7.20 -6.45
C ASN A 40 10.60 8.38 -5.55
N VAL A 41 11.78 8.99 -5.76
CA VAL A 41 12.25 10.13 -4.95
C VAL A 41 12.24 11.41 -5.79
N HIS A 42 12.99 11.46 -6.89
CA HIS A 42 13.02 12.65 -7.75
C HIS A 42 11.68 12.89 -8.45
N GLY A 43 10.98 11.83 -8.86
CA GLY A 43 9.62 11.93 -9.39
C GLY A 43 8.65 12.57 -8.40
N VAL A 44 8.70 12.21 -7.11
CA VAL A 44 7.87 12.82 -6.06
C VAL A 44 8.21 14.32 -5.91
N GLN A 45 9.49 14.69 -5.91
CA GLN A 45 9.89 16.11 -5.87
C GLN A 45 9.39 16.89 -7.08
N ASN A 46 9.40 16.30 -8.27
CA ASN A 46 8.89 16.93 -9.48
C ASN A 46 7.37 17.18 -9.38
N ILE A 47 6.61 16.21 -8.87
CA ILE A 47 5.17 16.35 -8.60
C ILE A 47 4.92 17.48 -7.59
N ILE A 48 5.65 17.50 -6.48
CA ILE A 48 5.53 18.54 -5.44
C ILE A 48 5.78 19.93 -6.05
N ARG A 49 6.90 20.11 -6.76
CA ARG A 49 7.27 21.41 -7.35
C ARG A 49 6.23 21.88 -8.37
N SER A 50 5.78 20.96 -9.23
CA SER A 50 4.78 21.27 -10.26
C SER A 50 3.40 21.59 -9.67
N ALA A 51 2.97 20.85 -8.65
CA ALA A 51 1.70 21.08 -7.98
C ALA A 51 1.65 22.48 -7.34
N VAL A 52 2.75 22.88 -6.70
CA VAL A 52 2.89 24.21 -6.11
C VAL A 52 2.87 25.30 -7.18
N SER A 53 3.62 25.14 -8.28
CA SER A 53 3.69 26.16 -9.33
C SER A 53 2.34 26.39 -10.03
N HIS A 54 1.51 25.34 -10.10
CA HIS A 54 0.20 25.40 -10.75
C HIS A 54 -0.96 25.64 -9.78
N ASN A 55 -0.69 25.83 -8.48
CA ASN A 55 -1.72 26.02 -7.45
C ASN A 55 -2.74 24.88 -7.40
N VAL A 56 -2.30 23.64 -7.65
CA VAL A 56 -3.11 22.42 -7.46
C VAL A 56 -3.69 22.44 -6.05
N GLU A 57 -4.95 22.06 -5.89
CA GLU A 57 -5.60 22.09 -4.58
C GLU A 57 -5.11 20.97 -3.68
N ARG A 58 -5.04 19.74 -4.19
CA ARG A 58 -4.74 18.55 -3.39
C ARG A 58 -3.83 17.57 -4.12
N VAL A 59 -2.85 17.05 -3.40
CA VAL A 59 -1.96 15.98 -3.85
C VAL A 59 -2.01 14.85 -2.84
N VAL A 60 -2.37 13.65 -3.30
CA VAL A 60 -2.36 12.43 -2.50
C VAL A 60 -1.30 11.48 -3.05
N PHE A 61 -0.29 11.18 -2.23
CA PHE A 61 0.76 10.22 -2.55
C PHE A 61 0.42 8.82 -2.05
N MET A 62 0.51 7.81 -2.91
CA MET A 62 0.28 6.41 -2.51
C MET A 62 1.60 5.77 -2.07
N SER A 63 1.70 5.50 -0.78
CA SER A 63 2.80 4.78 -0.15
C SER A 63 2.46 3.29 0.07
N SER A 64 3.27 2.59 0.85
CA SER A 64 3.17 1.15 1.15
C SER A 64 3.56 0.88 2.59
N ASP A 65 2.99 -0.17 3.18
CA ASP A 65 3.48 -0.79 4.42
C ASP A 65 5.02 -0.96 4.48
N LYS A 66 5.67 -1.25 3.34
CA LYS A 66 7.13 -1.38 3.22
C LYS A 66 7.91 -0.10 3.50
N ALA A 67 7.24 1.05 3.64
CA ALA A 67 7.85 2.28 4.13
C ALA A 67 8.13 2.24 5.65
N VAL A 68 7.49 1.34 6.39
CA VAL A 68 7.67 1.19 7.84
C VAL A 68 8.76 0.17 8.14
N ASN A 69 9.82 0.63 8.82
CA ASN A 69 11.04 -0.15 9.09
C ASN A 69 11.52 -0.89 7.82
N PRO A 70 11.89 -0.12 6.76
CA PRO A 70 12.17 -0.69 5.45
C PRO A 70 13.42 -1.57 5.48
N THR A 71 13.34 -2.72 4.83
CA THR A 71 14.45 -3.67 4.63
C THR A 71 14.98 -3.66 3.18
N SER A 72 14.49 -2.73 2.36
CA SER A 72 14.81 -2.64 0.93
C SER A 72 14.89 -1.19 0.44
N ILE A 73 15.55 -0.99 -0.69
CA ILE A 73 15.63 0.31 -1.40
C ILE A 73 14.24 0.77 -1.82
N MET A 74 13.38 -0.16 -2.28
CA MET A 74 12.00 0.16 -2.64
C MET A 74 11.23 0.72 -1.44
N GLY A 75 11.27 0.02 -0.29
CA GLY A 75 10.63 0.50 0.94
C GLY A 75 11.19 1.83 1.42
N THR A 76 12.53 1.97 1.41
CA THR A 76 13.22 3.21 1.81
C THR A 76 12.83 4.38 0.90
N SER A 77 12.66 4.15 -0.40
CA SER A 77 12.21 5.18 -1.34
C SER A 77 10.78 5.65 -1.05
N LYS A 78 9.89 4.74 -0.63
CA LYS A 78 8.51 5.08 -0.24
C LYS A 78 8.49 5.87 1.07
N LEU A 79 9.29 5.48 2.06
CA LEU A 79 9.50 6.27 3.27
C LEU A 79 10.00 7.67 2.94
N MET A 80 10.99 7.80 2.04
CA MET A 80 11.46 9.11 1.60
C MET A 80 10.35 9.92 0.91
N GLY A 81 9.54 9.29 0.06
CA GLY A 81 8.37 9.92 -0.56
C GLY A 81 7.39 10.48 0.46
N GLU A 82 7.04 9.72 1.51
CA GLU A 82 6.20 10.20 2.60
C GLU A 82 6.83 11.41 3.30
N ARG A 83 8.13 11.36 3.61
CA ARG A 83 8.83 12.49 4.25
C ARG A 83 8.83 13.74 3.36
N LEU A 84 9.03 13.58 2.06
CA LEU A 84 8.97 14.69 1.10
C LEU A 84 7.57 15.32 1.03
N ILE A 85 6.52 14.50 1.00
CA ILE A 85 5.12 14.95 0.97
C ILE A 85 4.74 15.67 2.26
N THR A 86 5.06 15.09 3.42
CA THR A 86 4.82 15.74 4.72
C THR A 86 5.60 17.05 4.85
N ALA A 87 6.86 17.09 4.41
CA ALA A 87 7.66 18.31 4.42
C ALA A 87 7.13 19.38 3.44
N ALA A 88 6.53 18.95 2.32
CA ALA A 88 6.00 19.85 1.30
C ALA A 88 4.80 20.67 1.77
N GLN A 89 4.02 20.19 2.76
CA GLN A 89 2.86 20.92 3.27
C GLN A 89 3.21 22.32 3.79
N GLY A 90 4.33 22.50 4.50
CA GLY A 90 4.77 23.80 5.03
C GLY A 90 3.69 24.54 5.86
N HIS A 91 3.90 25.83 6.14
CA HIS A 91 2.87 26.71 6.71
C HIS A 91 2.29 27.61 5.62
N GLY A 92 0.97 27.87 5.64
CA GLY A 92 0.32 28.83 4.75
C GLY A 92 0.27 28.44 3.26
N ARG A 93 0.46 27.16 2.93
CA ARG A 93 0.37 26.70 1.54
C ARG A 93 -1.07 26.51 1.10
N ARG A 94 -1.33 26.84 -0.16
CA ARG A 94 -2.61 26.57 -0.83
C ARG A 94 -2.80 25.09 -1.16
N THR A 95 -1.77 24.44 -1.69
CA THR A 95 -1.81 23.01 -2.03
C THR A 95 -1.73 22.16 -0.76
N ILE A 96 -2.72 21.29 -0.57
CA ILE A 96 -2.74 20.30 0.51
C ILE A 96 -2.01 19.04 0.03
N PHE A 97 -0.97 18.65 0.74
CA PHE A 97 -0.19 17.44 0.52
C PHE A 97 -0.53 16.40 1.57
N SER A 98 -0.86 15.18 1.15
CA SER A 98 -1.07 14.05 2.07
C SER A 98 -0.57 12.76 1.43
N ALA A 99 -0.41 11.72 2.25
CA ALA A 99 -0.06 10.39 1.78
C ALA A 99 -1.07 9.35 2.31
N THR A 100 -1.26 8.28 1.56
CA THR A 100 -1.91 7.06 2.03
C THR A 100 -0.89 5.95 2.17
N ARG A 101 -1.07 5.08 3.16
CA ARG A 101 -0.21 3.92 3.41
C ARG A 101 -1.09 2.69 3.58
N PHE A 102 -0.85 1.69 2.74
CA PHE A 102 -1.60 0.45 2.75
C PHE A 102 -0.75 -0.75 2.38
N GLY A 103 -1.28 -1.94 2.64
CA GLY A 103 -0.65 -3.22 2.39
C GLY A 103 -0.90 -3.74 0.98
N ASN A 104 -1.00 -5.06 0.84
CA ASN A 104 -1.12 -5.71 -0.44
C ASN A 104 -2.52 -5.52 -1.05
N VAL A 105 -2.57 -4.97 -2.27
CA VAL A 105 -3.78 -4.98 -3.09
C VAL A 105 -3.84 -6.30 -3.87
N LEU A 106 -4.77 -7.18 -3.49
CA LEU A 106 -4.93 -8.48 -4.13
C LEU A 106 -5.41 -8.33 -5.58
N GLY A 107 -4.95 -9.23 -6.45
CA GLY A 107 -5.26 -9.21 -7.89
C GLY A 107 -4.51 -8.15 -8.70
N SER A 108 -3.71 -7.28 -8.06
CA SER A 108 -2.94 -6.26 -8.79
C SER A 108 -1.83 -6.87 -9.65
N SER A 109 -1.47 -6.20 -10.74
CA SER A 109 -0.49 -6.71 -11.71
C SER A 109 0.86 -7.02 -11.05
N GLY A 110 1.36 -8.24 -11.29
CA GLY A 110 2.61 -8.73 -10.73
C GLY A 110 2.56 -9.10 -9.23
N SER A 111 1.37 -9.11 -8.61
CA SER A 111 1.17 -9.61 -7.24
C SER A 111 1.07 -11.14 -7.18
N VAL A 112 0.95 -11.68 -5.98
CA VAL A 112 0.95 -13.14 -5.74
C VAL A 112 -0.21 -13.84 -6.44
N VAL A 113 -1.43 -13.27 -6.45
CA VAL A 113 -2.61 -13.94 -7.03
C VAL A 113 -2.43 -14.22 -8.53
N PRO A 114 -2.11 -13.24 -9.41
CA PRO A 114 -1.82 -13.53 -10.81
C PRO A 114 -0.69 -14.53 -11.05
N VAL A 115 0.33 -14.55 -10.18
CA VAL A 115 1.41 -15.54 -10.26
C VAL A 115 0.89 -16.95 -9.97
N LEU A 116 0.07 -17.11 -8.93
CA LEU A 116 -0.55 -18.39 -8.59
C LEU A 116 -1.47 -18.88 -9.72
N LEU A 117 -2.32 -18.01 -10.27
CA LEU A 117 -3.20 -18.37 -11.38
C LEU A 117 -2.41 -18.89 -12.59
N ARG A 118 -1.32 -18.20 -12.95
CA ARG A 118 -0.41 -18.67 -14.02
C ARG A 118 0.29 -19.98 -13.68
N GLN A 119 0.66 -20.21 -12.42
CA GLN A 119 1.22 -21.51 -12.00
C GLN A 119 0.18 -22.62 -12.17
N ILE A 120 -1.07 -22.41 -11.74
CA ILE A 120 -2.17 -23.39 -11.89
C ILE A 120 -2.45 -23.68 -13.36
N GLN A 121 -2.55 -22.65 -14.22
CA GLN A 121 -2.78 -22.81 -15.66
C GLN A 121 -1.70 -23.66 -16.34
N ASN A 122 -0.45 -23.51 -15.90
CA ASN A 122 0.69 -24.26 -16.42
C ASN A 122 0.89 -25.62 -15.72
N ARG A 123 -0.03 -26.03 -14.83
CA ARG A 123 0.09 -27.21 -13.98
C ARG A 123 1.41 -27.26 -13.20
N ALA A 124 1.92 -26.09 -12.82
CA ALA A 124 3.15 -25.96 -12.06
C ALA A 124 2.85 -25.97 -10.54
N PRO A 125 3.79 -26.43 -9.71
CA PRO A 125 3.67 -26.30 -8.25
C PRO A 125 3.50 -24.84 -7.82
N LEU A 126 2.64 -24.60 -6.83
CA LEU A 126 2.49 -23.27 -6.23
C LEU A 126 3.64 -22.99 -5.30
N THR A 127 4.26 -21.83 -5.46
CA THR A 127 5.44 -21.47 -4.67
C THR A 127 5.04 -20.73 -3.40
N LEU A 128 5.29 -21.34 -2.24
CA LEU A 128 5.18 -20.72 -0.92
C LEU A 128 6.56 -20.30 -0.43
N THR A 129 6.76 -19.05 -0.07
CA THR A 129 8.06 -18.57 0.44
C THR A 129 8.29 -19.04 1.88
N ASP A 130 7.33 -18.77 2.77
CA ASP A 130 7.40 -19.09 4.18
C ASP A 130 5.98 -19.23 4.76
N PRO A 131 5.68 -20.32 5.50
CA PRO A 131 4.34 -20.59 6.02
C PRO A 131 3.88 -19.61 7.11
N ASP A 132 4.81 -18.95 7.80
CA ASP A 132 4.52 -18.04 8.91
C ASP A 132 4.31 -16.59 8.42
N MET A 133 4.36 -16.35 7.10
CA MET A 133 4.17 -15.01 6.55
C MET A 133 2.72 -14.53 6.66
N THR A 134 2.54 -13.35 7.27
CA THR A 134 1.26 -12.65 7.32
C THR A 134 1.29 -11.34 6.54
N ARG A 135 0.18 -10.97 5.91
CA ARG A 135 0.06 -9.71 5.15
C ARG A 135 -1.27 -9.04 5.43
N PHE A 136 -1.22 -7.71 5.53
CA PHE A 136 -2.40 -6.88 5.38
C PHE A 136 -2.85 -6.91 3.91
N VAL A 137 -4.14 -7.13 3.69
CA VAL A 137 -4.69 -7.26 2.35
C VAL A 137 -5.92 -6.39 2.16
N MET A 138 -6.14 -5.96 0.92
CA MET A 138 -7.37 -5.32 0.50
C MET A 138 -7.67 -5.63 -0.98
N SER A 139 -8.89 -5.37 -1.40
CA SER A 139 -9.29 -5.37 -2.81
C SER A 139 -8.91 -4.05 -3.49
N ARG A 140 -8.83 -4.06 -4.83
CA ARG A 140 -8.63 -2.85 -5.64
C ARG A 140 -9.70 -1.79 -5.38
N ARG A 141 -10.96 -2.21 -5.19
CA ARG A 141 -12.07 -1.28 -4.90
C ARG A 141 -11.91 -0.60 -3.55
N GLN A 142 -11.49 -1.35 -2.53
CA GLN A 142 -11.18 -0.77 -1.22
C GLN A 142 -10.02 0.23 -1.33
N ALA A 143 -8.93 -0.11 -2.02
CA ALA A 143 -7.80 0.78 -2.22
C ALA A 143 -8.23 2.14 -2.82
N VAL A 144 -9.06 2.10 -3.87
CA VAL A 144 -9.60 3.32 -4.50
C VAL A 144 -10.46 4.11 -3.52
N GLN A 145 -11.40 3.45 -2.84
CA GLN A 145 -12.30 4.12 -1.88
C GLN A 145 -11.51 4.84 -0.80
N LEU A 146 -10.48 4.20 -0.25
CA LEU A 146 -9.69 4.74 0.84
C LEU A 146 -8.81 5.91 0.41
N VAL A 147 -8.28 5.88 -0.82
CA VAL A 147 -7.58 7.04 -1.39
C VAL A 147 -8.53 8.24 -1.53
N LEU A 148 -9.76 8.00 -1.98
CA LEU A 148 -10.76 9.06 -2.11
C LEU A 148 -11.22 9.60 -0.74
N SER A 149 -11.38 8.74 0.26
CA SER A 149 -11.68 9.18 1.63
C SER A 149 -10.54 10.00 2.22
N ALA A 150 -9.28 9.57 2.04
CA ALA A 150 -8.11 10.32 2.49
C ALA A 150 -8.01 11.69 1.80
N LEU A 151 -8.30 11.77 0.50
CA LEU A 151 -8.35 13.03 -0.25
C LEU A 151 -9.36 14.03 0.36
N GLN A 152 -10.50 13.55 0.84
CA GLN A 152 -11.55 14.37 1.47
C GLN A 152 -11.18 14.81 2.89
N LEU A 153 -10.55 13.92 3.66
CA LEU A 153 -10.18 14.15 5.06
C LEU A 153 -8.87 14.93 5.24
N ALA A 154 -8.00 14.98 4.22
CA ALA A 154 -6.69 15.58 4.32
C ALA A 154 -6.74 17.08 4.61
N LEU A 155 -6.06 17.50 5.67
CA LEU A 155 -5.87 18.90 6.06
C LEU A 155 -4.43 19.36 5.81
N GLY A 156 -3.51 18.41 5.60
CA GLY A 156 -2.14 18.66 5.21
C GLY A 156 -1.11 17.93 6.08
N GLY A 157 -0.17 17.27 5.42
CA GLY A 157 0.99 16.62 6.02
C GLY A 157 0.71 15.23 6.60
N GLU A 158 -0.53 14.75 6.60
CA GLU A 158 -0.89 13.46 7.17
C GLU A 158 -0.47 12.27 6.31
N VAL A 159 -0.20 11.16 6.99
CA VAL A 159 -0.14 9.82 6.40
C VAL A 159 -1.36 9.03 6.90
N PHE A 160 -2.30 8.76 6.00
CA PHE A 160 -3.49 7.97 6.27
C PHE A 160 -3.15 6.49 6.14
N VAL A 161 -3.13 5.78 7.27
CA VAL A 161 -2.88 4.35 7.37
C VAL A 161 -4.22 3.63 7.41
N THR A 162 -4.48 2.80 6.42
CA THR A 162 -5.75 2.06 6.30
C THR A 162 -5.84 0.88 7.28
N LYS A 163 -7.00 0.70 7.94
CA LYS A 163 -7.33 -0.56 8.63
C LYS A 163 -7.74 -1.66 7.65
N MET A 164 -7.13 -2.83 7.78
CA MET A 164 -7.19 -3.91 6.78
C MET A 164 -7.25 -5.26 7.48
N PRO A 165 -7.95 -6.24 6.90
CA PRO A 165 -7.82 -7.62 7.35
C PRO A 165 -6.41 -8.15 7.09
N VAL A 166 -6.03 -9.13 7.90
CA VAL A 166 -4.78 -9.86 7.77
C VAL A 166 -5.08 -11.27 7.29
N LEU A 167 -4.18 -11.85 6.49
CA LEU A 167 -4.19 -13.28 6.18
C LEU A 167 -2.79 -13.88 6.29
N ARG A 168 -2.71 -15.20 6.44
CA ARG A 168 -1.46 -15.94 6.21
C ARG A 168 -1.32 -16.24 4.72
N ILE A 169 -0.10 -16.16 4.19
CA ILE A 169 0.16 -16.42 2.78
C ILE A 169 -0.19 -17.87 2.40
N VAL A 170 -0.01 -18.83 3.31
CA VAL A 170 -0.43 -20.21 3.08
C VAL A 170 -1.93 -20.33 2.82
N ASP A 171 -2.77 -19.66 3.62
CA ASP A 171 -4.22 -19.68 3.47
C ASP A 171 -4.65 -19.03 2.15
N LEU A 172 -3.99 -17.94 1.75
CA LEU A 172 -4.24 -17.31 0.45
C LEU A 172 -3.92 -18.26 -0.71
N ILE A 173 -2.80 -18.98 -0.66
CA ILE A 173 -2.40 -19.92 -1.70
C ILE A 173 -3.40 -21.08 -1.79
N GLU A 174 -3.80 -21.64 -0.65
CA GLU A 174 -4.78 -22.72 -0.58
C GLU A 174 -6.15 -22.27 -1.11
N ALA A 175 -6.65 -21.12 -0.66
CA ALA A 175 -7.93 -20.59 -1.13
C ALA A 175 -7.93 -20.31 -2.65
N VAL A 176 -6.85 -19.70 -3.18
CA VAL A 176 -6.73 -19.45 -4.62
C VAL A 176 -6.66 -20.76 -5.40
N ARG A 177 -5.89 -21.75 -4.93
CA ARG A 177 -5.80 -23.08 -5.54
C ARG A 177 -7.18 -23.72 -5.63
N ASP A 178 -7.88 -23.80 -4.52
CA ASP A 178 -9.12 -24.56 -4.41
C ASP A 178 -10.25 -23.90 -5.22
N LEU A 179 -10.36 -22.57 -5.16
CA LEU A 179 -11.32 -21.79 -5.96
C LEU A 179 -11.03 -21.88 -7.46
N TYR A 180 -9.78 -21.67 -7.89
CA TYR A 180 -9.46 -21.61 -9.31
C TYR A 180 -9.44 -23.00 -9.96
N CYS A 181 -8.96 -24.02 -9.27
CA CYS A 181 -9.01 -25.41 -9.75
C CYS A 181 -10.46 -25.87 -9.97
N SER A 182 -11.38 -25.48 -9.07
CA SER A 182 -12.82 -25.78 -9.23
C SER A 182 -13.39 -25.17 -10.51
N THR A 183 -13.00 -23.93 -10.85
CA THR A 183 -13.41 -23.25 -12.09
C THR A 183 -12.83 -23.91 -13.35
N CYS A 184 -11.61 -24.44 -13.27
CA CYS A 184 -10.93 -25.06 -14.41
C CYS A 184 -11.16 -26.58 -14.54
N GLY A 185 -11.91 -27.21 -13.63
CA GLY A 185 -12.08 -28.66 -13.59
C GLY A 185 -10.79 -29.43 -13.29
N ILE A 186 -9.86 -28.79 -12.56
CA ILE A 186 -8.60 -29.39 -12.11
C ILE A 186 -8.81 -29.93 -10.69
N VAL A 187 -8.25 -31.09 -10.37
CA VAL A 187 -8.26 -31.61 -9.00
C VAL A 187 -7.18 -30.87 -8.20
N PRO A 188 -7.50 -30.15 -7.10
CA PRO A 188 -6.51 -29.34 -6.37
C PRO A 188 -5.25 -30.10 -5.93
N GLN A 189 -5.38 -31.39 -5.62
CA GLN A 189 -4.27 -32.25 -5.21
C GLN A 189 -3.24 -32.50 -6.34
N GLU A 190 -3.61 -32.27 -7.62
CA GLU A 190 -2.66 -32.31 -8.74
C GLU A 190 -1.72 -31.09 -8.76
N ILE A 191 -2.03 -30.04 -8.00
CA ILE A 191 -1.29 -28.80 -7.93
C ILE A 191 -0.64 -28.68 -6.54
N PRO A 192 0.57 -29.26 -6.33
CA PRO A 192 1.22 -29.25 -5.03
C PRO A 192 1.71 -27.85 -4.65
N ILE A 193 1.69 -27.55 -3.35
CA ILE A 193 2.32 -26.34 -2.80
C ILE A 193 3.74 -26.72 -2.35
N THR A 194 4.74 -25.99 -2.83
CA THR A 194 6.16 -26.22 -2.53
C THR A 194 6.75 -25.03 -1.80
N VAL A 195 7.40 -25.29 -0.66
CA VAL A 195 8.16 -24.26 0.07
C VAL A 195 9.48 -24.00 -0.66
N VAL A 196 9.64 -22.79 -1.18
CA VAL A 196 10.86 -22.36 -1.91
C VAL A 196 11.81 -21.54 -1.05
N GLY A 197 11.41 -21.21 0.18
CA GLY A 197 12.17 -20.37 1.09
C GLY A 197 11.95 -18.88 0.83
N LYS A 198 12.29 -18.11 1.85
CA LYS A 198 12.17 -16.66 1.86
C LYS A 198 13.12 -15.99 0.87
N ARG A 199 12.65 -14.98 0.15
CA ARG A 199 13.50 -14.19 -0.74
C ARG A 199 14.25 -13.09 0.05
N PRO A 200 15.47 -12.70 -0.37
CA PRO A 200 16.19 -11.60 0.27
C PRO A 200 15.35 -10.33 0.35
N GLY A 201 15.35 -9.67 1.51
CA GLY A 201 14.63 -8.43 1.75
C GLY A 201 13.14 -8.56 2.10
N GLU A 202 12.53 -9.74 1.97
CA GLU A 202 11.14 -9.94 2.41
C GLU A 202 11.02 -9.85 3.94
N LYS A 203 9.87 -9.42 4.46
CA LYS A 203 9.55 -9.47 5.89
C LYS A 203 8.62 -10.66 6.16
N LEU A 204 8.69 -11.22 7.38
CA LEU A 204 7.74 -12.25 7.78
C LEU A 204 6.35 -11.64 7.97
N TYR A 205 6.29 -10.48 8.62
CA TYR A 205 5.09 -9.67 8.79
C TYR A 205 5.34 -8.25 8.30
N GLU A 206 4.26 -7.55 7.98
CA GLU A 206 4.31 -6.14 7.58
C GLU A 206 3.84 -5.25 8.73
N GLU A 207 4.27 -4.00 8.69
CA GLU A 207 3.93 -2.99 9.69
C GLU A 207 3.31 -1.81 8.95
N LEU A 208 2.26 -1.24 9.52
CA LEU A 208 1.55 -0.10 8.95
C LEU A 208 1.70 1.16 9.80
N MET A 209 1.96 1.00 11.09
CA MET A 209 2.25 2.10 12.01
C MET A 209 3.30 1.66 13.04
N SER A 210 4.35 2.47 13.18
CA SER A 210 5.46 2.25 14.11
C SER A 210 5.19 2.87 15.50
N SER A 211 5.95 2.44 16.52
CA SER A 211 5.89 3.05 17.87
C SER A 211 6.12 4.56 17.87
N GLU A 212 7.01 5.04 16.99
CA GLU A 212 7.34 6.47 16.83
C GLU A 212 6.19 7.29 16.22
N GLU A 213 5.25 6.62 15.55
CA GLU A 213 4.07 7.26 14.97
C GLU A 213 2.91 7.38 15.97
N LEU A 214 2.86 6.52 17.00
CA LEU A 214 1.74 6.44 17.95
C LEU A 214 1.43 7.77 18.63
N GLY A 215 2.46 8.46 19.14
CA GLY A 215 2.28 9.71 19.90
C GLY A 215 1.59 10.82 19.09
N ARG A 216 1.68 10.75 17.76
CA ARG A 216 1.15 11.74 16.82
C ARG A 216 0.02 11.19 15.93
N ALA A 217 -0.42 9.96 16.16
CA ALA A 217 -1.51 9.35 15.42
C ALA A 217 -2.87 9.61 16.09
N TYR A 218 -3.90 9.70 15.26
CA TYR A 218 -5.29 9.56 15.64
C TYR A 218 -5.87 8.29 15.05
N GLU A 219 -6.92 7.76 15.66
CA GLU A 219 -7.64 6.58 15.18
C GLU A 219 -9.10 6.94 14.91
N THR A 220 -9.56 6.61 13.71
CA THR A 220 -10.97 6.67 13.29
C THR A 220 -11.46 5.27 12.97
N GLU A 221 -12.68 5.13 12.46
CA GLU A 221 -13.21 3.83 12.02
C GLU A 221 -12.33 3.20 10.93
N ASP A 222 -11.99 3.97 9.89
CA ASP A 222 -11.29 3.45 8.70
C ASP A 222 -9.77 3.66 8.71
N PHE A 223 -9.26 4.60 9.50
CA PHE A 223 -7.88 5.06 9.41
C PHE A 223 -7.18 5.18 10.77
N PHE A 224 -5.87 4.97 10.75
CA PHE A 224 -4.96 5.71 11.63
C PHE A 224 -4.40 6.91 10.86
N ILE A 225 -4.56 8.11 11.42
CA ILE A 225 -4.13 9.36 10.79
C ILE A 225 -2.85 9.82 11.47
N VAL A 226 -1.71 9.55 10.83
CA VAL A 226 -0.38 9.88 11.35
C VAL A 226 -0.02 11.30 10.94
N ARG A 227 0.07 12.21 11.92
CA ARG A 227 0.31 13.64 11.67
C ARG A 227 1.79 14.00 11.61
N SER A 228 2.14 15.13 11.00
CA SER A 228 3.54 15.61 10.95
C SER A 228 4.14 15.80 12.35
N ALA A 229 5.41 15.43 12.52
CA ALA A 229 6.15 15.68 13.77
C ALA A 229 6.65 17.12 13.90
N PHE A 230 6.66 17.88 12.79
CA PHE A 230 7.28 19.21 12.70
C PHE A 230 6.28 20.35 12.48
N GLN A 231 4.98 20.05 12.49
CA GLN A 231 3.93 21.08 12.42
C GLN A 231 3.33 21.27 13.82
N PRO A 232 3.48 22.44 14.44
CA PRO A 232 2.98 22.69 15.80
C PRO A 232 1.46 22.91 15.83
N GLU A 233 0.88 23.47 14.77
CA GLU A 233 -0.56 23.66 14.61
C GLU A 233 -1.17 22.47 13.88
N LEU A 234 -1.32 21.35 14.60
CA LEU A 234 -2.00 20.18 14.05
C LEU A 234 -3.52 20.31 14.25
N PRO A 235 -4.33 19.89 13.26
CA PRO A 235 -5.76 19.79 13.45
C PRO A 235 -6.10 18.97 14.68
N ALA A 236 -7.07 19.45 15.44
CA ALA A 236 -7.64 18.71 16.56
C ALA A 236 -8.37 17.46 16.04
N ALA A 237 -8.59 16.49 16.93
CA ALA A 237 -9.12 15.18 16.56
C ALA A 237 -10.53 15.25 15.91
N ASP A 238 -11.31 16.26 16.28
CA ASP A 238 -12.63 16.58 15.75
C ASP A 238 -12.61 17.03 14.27
N ALA A 239 -11.49 17.57 13.80
CA ALA A 239 -11.34 18.01 12.41
C ALA A 239 -11.41 16.86 11.38
N TYR A 240 -11.20 15.62 11.83
CA TYR A 240 -11.28 14.42 10.97
C TYR A 240 -12.65 13.72 11.03
N GLY A 241 -13.61 14.27 11.79
CA GLY A 241 -14.96 13.74 11.94
C GLY A 241 -15.04 12.42 12.73
N GLY A 242 -16.25 12.07 13.16
CA GLY A 242 -16.52 10.81 13.87
C GLY A 242 -15.96 10.74 15.31
N ASN A 243 -15.93 9.53 15.85
CA ASN A 243 -15.35 9.25 17.17
C ASN A 243 -13.84 9.02 17.04
N THR A 244 -13.06 10.11 17.05
CA THR A 244 -11.61 10.05 16.91
C THR A 244 -10.94 9.80 18.26
N THR A 245 -10.11 8.75 18.34
CA THR A 245 -9.36 8.37 19.54
C THR A 245 -7.86 8.42 19.30
N ARG A 246 -7.06 7.96 20.28
CA ARG A 246 -5.61 7.77 20.13
C ARG A 246 -5.31 6.28 20.12
N PRO A 247 -4.53 5.78 19.15
CA PRO A 247 -4.12 4.39 19.17
C PRO A 247 -3.12 4.14 20.31
N HIS A 248 -3.13 2.91 20.82
CA HIS A 248 -2.30 2.48 21.94
C HIS A 248 -1.35 1.33 21.59
N TYR A 249 -1.30 0.91 20.33
CA TYR A 249 -0.55 -0.25 19.87
C TYR A 249 0.02 -0.03 18.47
N GLU A 250 1.18 -0.64 18.20
CA GLU A 250 1.76 -0.70 16.85
C GLU A 250 0.88 -1.55 15.94
N TYR A 251 0.69 -1.13 14.69
CA TYR A 251 -0.18 -1.84 13.78
C TYR A 251 0.63 -2.77 12.88
N ARG A 252 0.67 -4.07 13.25
CA ARG A 252 1.51 -5.10 12.62
C ARG A 252 0.72 -6.36 12.29
N SER A 253 0.99 -6.96 11.14
CA SER A 253 0.20 -8.10 10.67
C SER A 253 0.39 -9.39 11.48
N ASN A 254 1.38 -9.47 12.36
CA ASN A 254 1.57 -10.62 13.26
C ASN A 254 0.91 -10.43 14.64
N LEU A 255 0.41 -9.23 14.94
CA LEU A 255 -0.32 -8.94 16.18
C LEU A 255 -1.84 -8.96 15.98
N GLU A 256 -2.28 -8.86 14.73
CA GLU A 256 -3.69 -8.99 14.35
C GLU A 256 -4.10 -10.46 14.17
N GLN A 257 -5.39 -10.72 14.40
CA GLN A 257 -5.98 -12.03 14.11
C GLN A 257 -6.09 -12.21 12.58
N PRO A 258 -5.41 -13.20 11.97
CA PRO A 258 -5.57 -13.48 10.55
C PRO A 258 -6.94 -14.11 10.27
N MET A 259 -7.52 -13.78 9.11
CA MET A 259 -8.72 -14.45 8.59
C MET A 259 -8.44 -15.95 8.45
N PRO A 260 -9.34 -16.83 8.92
CA PRO A 260 -9.26 -18.26 8.65
C PRO A 260 -9.47 -18.54 7.15
N LEU A 261 -9.08 -19.74 6.71
CA LEU A 261 -9.06 -20.14 5.29
C LEU A 261 -10.43 -19.95 4.58
N ASP A 262 -11.52 -20.29 5.25
CA ASP A 262 -12.88 -20.14 4.74
C ASP A 262 -13.27 -18.66 4.57
N GLU A 263 -12.89 -17.79 5.51
CA GLU A 263 -13.06 -16.33 5.37
C GLU A 263 -12.17 -15.75 4.25
N VAL A 264 -10.94 -16.26 4.08
CA VAL A 264 -10.08 -15.85 2.94
C VAL A 264 -10.75 -16.22 1.62
N ALA A 265 -11.29 -17.43 1.49
CA ALA A 265 -12.01 -17.85 0.28
C ALA A 265 -13.25 -16.97 0.02
N ALA A 266 -14.07 -16.73 1.05
CA ALA A 266 -15.24 -15.87 0.95
C ALA A 266 -14.86 -14.43 0.57
N TYR A 267 -13.76 -13.90 1.12
CA TYR A 267 -13.23 -12.58 0.80
C TYR A 267 -12.81 -12.47 -0.68
N LEU A 268 -12.09 -13.47 -1.20
CA LEU A 268 -11.68 -13.53 -2.60
C LEU A 268 -12.87 -13.52 -3.56
N GLN A 269 -13.91 -14.31 -3.25
CA GLN A 269 -15.14 -14.39 -4.04
C GLN A 269 -15.95 -13.09 -3.95
N HIS A 270 -16.17 -12.56 -2.74
CA HIS A 270 -16.96 -11.34 -2.53
C HIS A 270 -16.40 -10.14 -3.31
N HIS A 271 -15.07 -10.06 -3.43
CA HIS A 271 -14.38 -8.99 -4.12
C HIS A 271 -13.99 -9.32 -5.57
N ASN A 272 -14.44 -10.46 -6.12
CA ASN A 272 -14.12 -10.96 -7.46
C ASN A 272 -12.61 -10.94 -7.78
N ILE A 273 -11.76 -11.26 -6.80
CA ILE A 273 -10.30 -11.07 -6.90
C ILE A 273 -9.68 -11.98 -7.97
N ILE A 274 -10.24 -13.18 -8.15
CA ILE A 274 -9.74 -14.15 -9.12
C ILE A 274 -10.22 -13.81 -10.52
N GLU A 275 -11.49 -13.40 -10.70
CA GLU A 275 -12.00 -13.00 -12.02
C GLU A 275 -11.37 -11.70 -12.53
N ASP A 276 -11.11 -10.74 -11.64
CA ASP A 276 -10.52 -9.44 -11.98
C ASP A 276 -8.99 -9.48 -12.12
N ALA A 277 -8.34 -10.62 -11.83
CA ALA A 277 -6.90 -10.72 -11.86
C ALA A 277 -6.35 -10.56 -13.29
N GLU A 278 -5.43 -9.62 -13.47
CA GLU A 278 -4.73 -9.41 -14.74
C GLU A 278 -3.69 -10.53 -14.95
N LEU A 279 -4.00 -11.49 -15.84
CA LEU A 279 -3.12 -12.62 -16.23
C LEU A 279 -1.96 -12.18 -17.13
#